data_AF-A0A8J6PSN5-F1
#
_entry.id   AF-A0A8J6PSN5-F1
#
_cell.length_a   1.000
_cell.length_b   1.000
_cell.length_c   1.000
_cell.angle_alpha   90.00
_cell.angle_beta   90.00
_cell.angle_gamma   90.00
#
_symmetry.space_group_name_H-M   'P 1'
#
loop_
_entity.id
_entity.type
_entity.pdbx_description
1 polymer ?
#
loop_
_entity_poly.entity_id
_entity_poly.type
_entity_poly.pdbx_seq_one_letter_code
_entity_poly.pdbx_strand_id
1 'polypeptide(L)'
;MSFTTDRRPVAHRAARAGLWLLPAYGVLLGLSTLTHQPSIDEFDAFARYVTTDVFLISHLGASIFGAGLAVLGAVALTAYLVRGRAPAIAVVGLVMTTITNVFMASAFGSAAFVQPGIGRAHLNGVEGMAALN
;
A
#
# COMPACT_ATOMS: atom_id res chain seq x y z
N MET A 1 -9.45 -26.12 -38.09
CA MET A 1 -10.23 -26.24 -36.84
C MET A 1 -9.52 -25.38 -35.78
N SER A 2 -10.03 -24.19 -35.49
CA SER A 2 -9.39 -23.23 -34.56
C SER A 2 -10.07 -23.33 -33.20
N PHE A 3 -9.34 -23.79 -32.18
CA PHE A 3 -9.81 -23.79 -30.79
C PHE A 3 -9.60 -22.40 -30.18
N THR A 4 -10.50 -21.46 -30.47
CA THR A 4 -10.61 -20.22 -29.69
C THR A 4 -11.24 -20.55 -28.35
N THR A 5 -10.42 -20.94 -27.37
CA THR A 5 -10.85 -21.08 -25.97
C THR A 5 -11.48 -19.77 -25.49
N ASP A 6 -12.78 -19.77 -25.18
CA ASP A 6 -13.47 -18.58 -24.67
C ASP A 6 -12.94 -18.24 -23.28
N ARG A 7 -12.06 -17.22 -23.18
CA ARG A 7 -11.46 -16.77 -21.92
C ARG A 7 -12.39 -15.86 -21.12
N ARG A 8 -13.55 -15.47 -21.66
CA ARG A 8 -14.48 -14.53 -21.01
C ARG A 8 -15.01 -15.02 -19.64
N PRO A 9 -15.35 -16.31 -19.44
CA PRO A 9 -15.85 -16.80 -18.15
C PRO A 9 -14.78 -16.80 -17.05
N VAL A 10 -13.51 -17.01 -17.41
CA VAL A 10 -12.38 -16.97 -16.46
C VAL A 10 -12.09 -15.52 -16.08
N ALA A 11 -12.00 -14.62 -17.06
CA ALA A 11 -11.78 -13.19 -16.81
C ALA A 11 -12.88 -12.57 -15.94
N HIS A 12 -14.15 -12.93 -16.17
CA HIS A 12 -15.25 -12.45 -15.34
C HIS A 12 -15.14 -12.94 -13.89
N ARG A 13 -14.85 -14.24 -13.68
CA ARG A 13 -14.66 -14.79 -12.33
C ARG A 13 -13.51 -14.11 -11.60
N ALA A 14 -12.38 -13.89 -12.28
CA ALA A 14 -11.23 -13.19 -11.73
C ALA A 14 -11.59 -11.75 -11.36
N ALA A 15 -12.26 -10.99 -12.24
CA ALA A 15 -12.70 -9.64 -11.95
C ALA A 15 -13.67 -9.59 -10.75
N ARG A 16 -14.60 -10.55 -10.64
CA ARG A 16 -15.53 -10.62 -9.50
C ARG A 16 -14.80 -10.90 -8.19
N ALA A 17 -13.84 -11.81 -8.20
CA ALA A 17 -13.00 -12.07 -7.04
C ALA A 17 -12.15 -10.83 -6.68
N GLY A 18 -11.58 -10.16 -7.68
CA GLY A 18 -10.76 -8.97 -7.52
C GLY A 18 -11.46 -7.79 -6.86
N LEU A 19 -12.79 -7.67 -6.98
CA LEU A 19 -13.56 -6.63 -6.28
C LEU A 19 -13.41 -6.71 -4.75
N TRP A 20 -13.18 -7.91 -4.18
CA TRP A 20 -12.95 -8.10 -2.74
C TRP A 20 -11.59 -7.58 -2.26
N LEU A 21 -10.67 -7.26 -3.16
CA LEU A 21 -9.38 -6.67 -2.80
C LEU A 21 -9.53 -5.22 -2.33
N LEU A 22 -10.58 -4.50 -2.76
CA LEU A 22 -10.88 -3.15 -2.29
C LEU A 22 -11.31 -3.09 -0.81
N PRO A 23 -12.30 -3.89 -0.33
CA PRO A 23 -12.61 -3.92 1.09
C PRO A 23 -11.47 -4.53 1.92
N ALA A 24 -10.73 -5.51 1.39
CA ALA A 24 -9.54 -6.02 2.08
C ALA A 24 -8.47 -4.92 2.28
N TYR A 25 -8.22 -4.11 1.25
CA TYR A 25 -7.37 -2.91 1.35
C TYR A 25 -7.90 -1.92 2.40
N GLY A 26 -9.21 -1.63 2.40
CA GLY A 26 -9.82 -0.76 3.40
C GLY A 26 -9.66 -1.25 4.84
N VAL A 27 -9.79 -2.56 5.07
CA VAL A 27 -9.53 -3.18 6.38
C VAL A 27 -8.07 -3.04 6.77
N LEU A 28 -7.12 -3.30 5.87
CA LEU A 28 -5.70 -3.13 6.15
C LEU A 28 -5.34 -1.69 6.52
N LEU A 29 -5.89 -0.70 5.80
CA LEU A 29 -5.73 0.71 6.14
C LEU A 29 -6.27 0.98 7.55
N GLY A 30 -7.47 0.50 7.87
CA GLY A 30 -8.04 0.66 9.21
C GLY A 30 -7.19 0.03 10.32
N LEU A 31 -6.60 -1.14 10.06
CA LEU A 31 -5.69 -1.78 11.01
C LEU A 31 -4.37 -1.00 11.18
N SER A 32 -3.86 -0.38 10.11
CA SER A 32 -2.64 0.42 10.18
C SER A 32 -2.75 1.69 11.03
N THR A 33 -3.97 2.13 11.37
CA THR A 33 -4.18 3.30 12.23
C THR A 33 -4.27 2.96 13.72
N LEU A 34 -4.15 1.68 14.10
CA LEU A 34 -4.22 1.26 15.50
C LEU A 34 -3.02 1.70 16.33
N THR A 35 -1.85 1.84 15.70
CA THR A 35 -0.61 2.30 16.34
C THR A 35 -0.16 3.60 15.73
N HIS A 36 0.24 4.55 16.56
CA HIS A 36 0.70 5.86 16.13
C HIS A 36 2.20 5.99 16.37
N GLN A 37 2.90 6.45 15.35
CA GLN A 37 4.31 6.78 15.45
C GLN A 37 4.48 8.05 16.32
N PRO A 38 5.38 8.04 17.32
CA PRO A 38 5.70 9.25 18.09
C PRO A 38 6.24 10.38 17.21
N SER A 39 6.12 11.62 17.69
CA SER A 39 6.65 12.78 16.97
C SER A 39 8.18 12.76 16.94
N ILE A 40 8.77 13.47 15.98
CA ILE A 40 10.24 13.61 15.88
C ILE A 40 10.81 14.39 17.07
N ASP A 41 10.01 15.27 17.70
CA ASP A 41 10.39 15.99 18.91
C ASP A 41 10.63 15.04 20.09
N GLU A 42 9.97 13.88 20.09
CA GLU A 42 10.16 12.78 21.05
C GLU A 42 11.07 11.69 20.47
N PHE A 43 12.24 12.09 19.95
CA PHE A 43 13.06 11.25 19.07
C PHE A 43 13.44 9.87 19.65
N ASP A 44 13.67 9.78 20.96
CA ASP A 44 13.98 8.52 21.64
C ASP A 44 12.76 7.56 21.63
N ALA A 45 11.54 8.08 21.79
CA ALA A 45 10.32 7.29 21.64
C ALA A 45 10.07 6.91 20.17
N PHE A 46 10.28 7.85 19.24
CA PHE A 46 10.25 7.58 17.80
C PHE A 46 11.21 6.44 17.43
N ALA A 47 12.47 6.51 17.87
CA ALA A 47 13.51 5.53 17.57
C ALA A 47 13.15 4.14 18.09
N ARG A 48 12.61 4.04 19.31
CA ARG A 48 12.10 2.77 19.84
C ARG A 48 10.93 2.22 19.03
N TYR A 49 10.03 3.08 18.55
CA TYR A 49 8.88 2.63 17.77
C TYR A 49 9.26 2.15 16.37
N VAL A 50 10.05 2.93 15.62
CA VAL A 50 10.42 2.61 14.23
C VAL A 50 11.35 1.39 14.12
N THR A 51 11.91 0.93 15.24
CA THR A 51 12.74 -0.28 15.29
C THR A 51 11.96 -1.54 15.66
N THR A 52 10.63 -1.44 15.80
CA THR A 52 9.76 -2.60 16.08
C THR A 52 9.36 -3.38 14.84
N ASP A 53 9.04 -4.66 15.02
CA ASP A 53 8.42 -5.49 13.97
C ASP A 53 7.04 -4.95 13.57
N VAL A 54 6.30 -4.36 14.52
CA VAL A 54 4.98 -3.75 14.24
C VAL A 54 5.12 -2.59 13.25
N PHE A 55 6.12 -1.73 13.41
CA PHE A 55 6.41 -0.67 12.44
C PHE A 55 6.68 -1.26 11.04
N LEU A 56 7.53 -2.27 10.95
CA LEU A 56 7.90 -2.90 9.67
C LEU A 56 6.69 -3.59 9.01
N ILE A 57 5.93 -4.39 9.76
CA ILE A 57 4.76 -5.12 9.27
C ILE A 57 3.67 -4.14 8.81
N SER A 58 3.45 -3.04 9.54
CA SER A 58 2.50 -2.01 9.13
C SER A 58 2.90 -1.38 7.80
N HIS A 59 4.18 -1.07 7.60
CA HIS A 59 4.66 -0.46 6.34
C HIS A 59 4.65 -1.45 5.16
N LEU A 60 5.17 -2.66 5.35
CA LEU A 60 5.25 -3.65 4.26
C LEU A 60 3.88 -4.30 3.97
N GLY A 61 3.19 -4.72 5.02
CA GLY A 61 1.93 -5.45 4.91
C GLY A 61 0.74 -4.53 4.66
N ALA A 62 0.47 -3.61 5.58
CA ALA A 62 -0.73 -2.79 5.46
C ALA A 62 -0.60 -1.77 4.31
N SER A 63 0.58 -1.15 4.15
CA SER A 63 0.77 -0.13 3.11
C SER A 63 1.21 -0.67 1.76
N ILE A 64 2.37 -1.35 1.64
CA ILE A 64 2.88 -1.78 0.31
C ILE A 64 2.04 -2.92 -0.28
N PHE A 65 1.79 -3.98 0.50
CA PHE A 65 0.93 -5.07 0.04
C PHE A 65 -0.51 -4.58 -0.15
N GLY A 66 -1.03 -3.75 0.77
CA GLY A 66 -2.32 -3.07 0.61
C GLY A 66 -2.42 -2.26 -0.69
N ALA A 67 -1.38 -1.51 -1.06
CA ALA A 67 -1.31 -0.78 -2.32
C ALA A 67 -1.44 -1.71 -3.54
N GLY A 68 -0.83 -2.89 -3.49
CA GLY A 68 -1.03 -3.93 -4.50
C GLY A 68 -2.50 -4.38 -4.60
N LEU A 69 -3.16 -4.61 -3.45
CA LEU A 69 -4.58 -4.96 -3.41
C LEU A 69 -5.46 -3.84 -3.98
N ALA A 70 -5.16 -2.58 -3.65
CA ALA A 70 -5.87 -1.42 -4.16
C ALA A 70 -5.78 -1.33 -5.69
N VAL A 71 -4.59 -1.51 -6.27
CA VAL A 71 -4.40 -1.47 -7.73
C VAL A 71 -5.12 -2.64 -8.41
N LEU A 72 -4.97 -3.86 -7.91
CA LEU A 72 -5.64 -5.03 -8.48
C LEU A 72 -7.17 -4.94 -8.36
N GLY A 73 -7.67 -4.44 -7.23
CA GLY A 73 -9.08 -4.16 -7.01
C GLY A 73 -9.62 -3.07 -7.94
N ALA A 74 -8.84 -2.01 -8.18
CA ALA A 74 -9.19 -0.96 -9.14
C ALA A 74 -9.23 -1.51 -10.57
N VAL A 75 -8.28 -2.36 -10.98
CA VAL A 75 -8.31 -3.04 -12.28
C VAL A 75 -9.59 -3.87 -12.43
N ALA A 76 -9.93 -4.65 -11.40
CA ALA A 76 -11.14 -5.45 -11.37
C ALA A 76 -12.40 -4.60 -11.47
N LEU A 77 -12.48 -3.49 -10.72
CA LEU A 77 -13.58 -2.54 -10.77
C LEU A 77 -13.72 -1.89 -12.15
N THR A 78 -12.62 -1.43 -12.74
CA THR A 78 -12.61 -0.82 -14.07
C THR A 78 -13.08 -1.80 -15.16
N ALA A 79 -12.81 -3.11 -15.03
CA ALA A 79 -13.32 -4.11 -15.97
C ALA A 79 -14.87 -4.13 -16.05
N TYR A 80 -15.56 -3.77 -14.97
CA TYR A 80 -17.01 -3.60 -14.96
C TYR A 80 -17.43 -2.20 -15.43
N LEU A 81 -16.76 -1.15 -14.95
CA LEU A 81 -17.16 0.23 -15.20
C LEU A 81 -16.91 0.71 -16.64
N VAL A 82 -15.91 0.14 -17.33
CA VAL A 82 -15.55 0.56 -18.70
C VAL A 82 -16.64 0.22 -19.74
N ARG A 83 -17.62 -0.63 -19.37
CA ARG A 83 -18.79 -0.93 -20.22
C ARG A 83 -20.01 -0.06 -19.89
N GLY A 84 -19.89 0.79 -18.87
CA GLY A 84 -20.97 1.61 -18.34
C GLY A 84 -21.04 3.01 -18.95
N ARG A 85 -21.66 3.93 -18.19
CA ARG A 85 -21.96 5.30 -18.62
C ARG A 85 -20.76 6.25 -18.67
N ALA A 86 -19.66 5.91 -18.00
CA ALA A 86 -18.51 6.80 -17.84
C ALA A 86 -17.16 6.05 -17.95
N PRO A 87 -16.85 5.45 -19.12
CA PRO A 87 -15.65 4.64 -19.30
C PRO A 87 -14.35 5.45 -19.12
N ALA A 88 -14.34 6.70 -19.58
CA ALA A 88 -13.17 7.59 -19.42
C ALA A 88 -12.86 7.85 -17.93
N ILE A 89 -13.87 8.10 -17.11
CA ILE A 89 -13.71 8.31 -15.66
C ILE A 89 -13.18 7.05 -14.99
N ALA A 90 -13.66 5.87 -15.38
CA ALA A 90 -13.16 4.60 -14.83
C ALA A 90 -11.67 4.37 -15.15
N VAL A 91 -11.21 4.74 -16.34
CA VAL A 91 -9.81 4.65 -16.73
C VAL A 91 -8.96 5.68 -15.99
N VAL A 92 -9.42 6.94 -15.91
CA VAL A 92 -8.72 8.00 -15.15
C VAL A 92 -8.58 7.59 -13.68
N GLY A 93 -9.65 7.07 -13.07
CA GLY A 93 -9.63 6.59 -11.69
C GLY A 93 -8.61 5.47 -11.47
N LEU A 94 -8.51 4.52 -12.40
CA LEU A 94 -7.50 3.46 -12.35
C LEU A 94 -6.08 4.03 -12.45
N VAL A 95 -5.84 4.95 -13.39
CA VAL A 95 -4.52 5.58 -13.58
C VAL A 95 -4.10 6.34 -12.33
N MET A 96 -4.98 7.19 -11.79
CA MET A 96 -4.71 7.95 -10.57
C MET A 96 -4.46 7.03 -9.38
N THR A 97 -5.30 6.01 -9.19
CA THR A 97 -5.11 5.02 -8.12
C THR A 97 -3.76 4.33 -8.23
N THR A 98 -3.36 3.96 -9.44
CA THR A 98 -2.08 3.28 -9.70
C THR A 98 -0.90 4.20 -9.40
N ILE A 99 -0.91 5.42 -9.94
CA ILE A 99 0.16 6.40 -9.72
C ILE A 99 0.32 6.71 -8.22
N THR A 100 -0.78 7.00 -7.54
CA THR A 100 -0.78 7.28 -6.10
C THR A 100 -0.22 6.11 -5.31
N ASN A 101 -0.66 4.88 -5.59
CA ASN A 101 -0.20 3.71 -4.84
C ASN A 101 1.26 3.34 -5.13
N VAL A 102 1.76 3.55 -6.35
CA VAL A 102 3.19 3.37 -6.68
C VAL A 102 4.04 4.40 -5.92
N PHE A 103 3.62 5.67 -5.93
CA PHE A 103 4.32 6.73 -5.19
C PHE A 103 4.33 6.45 -3.69
N MET A 104 3.16 6.11 -3.11
CA MET A 104 3.02 5.77 -1.70
C MET A 104 3.83 4.53 -1.32
N ALA A 105 3.79 3.45 -2.10
CA ALA A 105 4.59 2.26 -1.84
C ALA A 105 6.10 2.57 -1.83
N SER A 106 6.55 3.48 -2.69
CA SER A 106 7.95 3.93 -2.72
C SER A 106 8.32 4.69 -1.44
N ALA A 107 7.45 5.59 -0.98
CA ALA A 107 7.64 6.34 0.27
C ALA A 107 7.65 5.40 1.49
N PHE A 108 6.69 4.48 1.59
CA PHE A 108 6.63 3.51 2.68
C PHE A 108 7.80 2.52 2.66
N GLY A 109 8.27 2.11 1.48
CA GLY A 109 9.46 1.30 1.34
C GLY A 109 10.70 2.02 1.86
N SER A 110 10.89 3.30 1.49
CA SER A 110 11.97 4.12 2.03
C SER A 110 11.89 4.21 3.56
N ALA A 111 10.73 4.56 4.10
CA ALA A 111 10.51 4.66 5.55
C ALA A 111 10.82 3.33 6.28
N ALA A 112 10.34 2.21 5.74
CA ALA A 112 10.51 0.87 6.30
C ALA A 112 11.98 0.41 6.42
N PHE A 113 12.90 1.00 5.66
CA PHE A 113 14.32 0.63 5.71
C PHE A 113 15.21 1.73 6.30
N VAL A 114 14.91 2.99 6.00
CA VAL A 114 15.72 4.14 6.45
C VAL A 114 15.46 4.45 7.92
N GLN A 115 14.19 4.57 8.32
CA GLN A 115 13.84 4.98 9.70
C GLN A 115 14.31 3.98 10.76
N PRO A 116 14.20 2.65 10.58
CA PRO A 116 14.78 1.71 11.53
C PRO A 116 16.31 1.78 11.59
N GLY A 117 16.98 2.17 10.49
CA GLY A 117 18.43 2.38 10.47
C GLY A 117 18.83 3.59 11.34
N ILE A 118 18.15 4.72 11.13
CA ILE A 118 18.31 5.93 11.93
C ILE A 118 18.00 5.66 13.41
N GLY A 119 16.88 4.99 13.70
CA GLY A 119 16.47 4.65 15.05
C GLY A 119 17.49 3.77 15.78
N ARG A 120 18.02 2.72 15.12
CA ARG A 120 19.08 1.87 15.70
C ARG A 120 20.36 2.65 15.96
N ALA A 121 20.77 3.53 15.03
CA ALA A 121 21.95 4.37 15.23
C ALA A 121 21.78 5.29 16.45
N HIS A 122 20.61 5.91 16.62
CA HIS A 122 20.30 6.73 17.79
C HIS A 122 20.36 5.94 19.10
N LEU A 123 19.71 4.77 19.14
CA LEU A 123 19.69 3.90 20.32
C LEU A 123 21.08 3.35 20.67
N ASN A 124 21.99 3.30 19.70
CA ASN A 124 23.40 2.94 19.91
C ASN A 124 24.29 4.15 20.29
N GLY A 125 23.71 5.33 20.51
CA GLY A 125 24.43 6.53 20.96
C GLY A 125 25.09 7.34 19.84
N VAL A 126 24.73 7.14 18.57
CA VAL A 126 25.23 7.99 17.48
C VAL A 126 24.53 9.35 17.54
N GLU A 127 25.32 10.41 17.70
CA GLU A 127 24.81 11.79 17.80
C GLU A 127 24.22 12.30 16.47
N GLY A 128 23.27 13.24 16.56
CA GLY A 128 22.74 13.95 15.40
C GLY A 128 21.71 13.20 14.54
N MET A 129 21.34 11.97 14.89
CA MET A 129 20.40 11.15 14.10
C MET A 129 19.01 11.80 13.90
N ALA A 130 18.57 12.66 14.83
CA ALA A 130 17.30 13.39 14.70
C ALA A 130 17.26 14.33 13.49
N ALA A 131 18.41 14.84 13.04
CA ALA A 131 18.49 15.75 11.89
C ALA A 131 18.48 15.03 10.52
N LEU A 132 18.56 13.70 10.51
CA LEU A 132 18.62 12.87 9.29
C LEU A 132 17.28 12.22 8.92
N ASN A 133 16.26 12.38 9.76
CA ASN A 133 14.91 11.87 9.55
C ASN A 133 14.03 12.94 8.90
#